data_AF-Q95VP6-F1
#
_entry.id   AF-Q95VP6-F1
#
_cell.length_a   1.000
_cell.length_b   1.000
_cell.length_c   1.000
_cell.angle_alpha   90.00
_cell.angle_beta   90.00
_cell.angle_gamma   90.00
#
_symmetry.space_group_name_H-M   'P 1'
#
loop_
_entity.id
_entity.type
_entity.pdbx_description
1 polymer ?
#
loop_
_entity_poly.entity_id
_entity_poly.type
_entity_poly.pdbx_seq_one_letter_code
_entity_poly.pdbx_strand_id
1 'polypeptide(L)'
;MKFGSWTYDGFQVDLRHANEVSGSRVVDVGVDLPEFYPSVEWDILEVPAIRNEKYYTCCGEPYLDITFNITMRRKTLFYTV
;
A
#
# COMPACT_ATOMS: atom_id res chain seq x y z
N MET A 1 -0.58 -2.24 -4.70
CA MET A 1 -0.46 -3.59 -4.09
C MET A 1 -1.36 -3.67 -2.87
N LYS A 2 -1.96 -4.83 -2.57
CA LYS A 2 -2.89 -5.00 -1.45
C LYS A 2 -2.44 -6.16 -0.57
N PHE A 3 -2.21 -5.90 0.71
CA PHE A 3 -1.83 -6.90 1.70
C PHE A 3 -2.91 -7.02 2.76
N GLY A 4 -3.20 -8.25 3.17
CA GLY A 4 -4.22 -8.55 4.16
C GLY A 4 -4.09 -9.97 4.65
N SER A 5 -4.65 -10.24 5.82
CA SER A 5 -4.77 -11.60 6.34
C SER A 5 -5.79 -12.38 5.50
N TRP A 6 -5.44 -13.61 5.12
CA TRP A 6 -6.36 -14.53 4.46
C TRP A 6 -7.21 -15.32 5.46
N THR A 7 -6.59 -15.75 6.56
CA THR A 7 -7.18 -16.71 7.51
C THR A 7 -7.87 -16.04 8.70
N TYR A 8 -7.29 -14.95 9.20
CA TYR A 8 -7.76 -14.24 10.39
C TYR A 8 -8.56 -12.99 10.01
N ASP A 9 -9.63 -12.76 10.76
CA ASP A 9 -10.45 -11.55 10.71
C ASP A 9 -9.87 -10.38 11.54
N GLY A 10 -10.52 -9.23 11.46
CA GLY A 10 -10.15 -7.99 12.16
C GLY A 10 -10.47 -7.98 13.66
N PHE A 11 -11.22 -8.95 14.18
CA PHE A 11 -11.40 -9.15 15.63
C PHE A 11 -10.23 -9.94 16.23
N GLN A 12 -9.60 -10.79 15.43
CA GLN A 12 -8.46 -11.62 15.86
C GLN A 12 -7.12 -10.93 15.60
N VAL A 13 -6.97 -10.26 14.46
CA VAL A 13 -5.72 -9.61 14.04
C VAL A 13 -6.00 -8.18 13.61
N ASP A 14 -5.39 -7.22 14.31
CA ASP A 14 -5.39 -5.81 13.89
C ASP A 14 -4.15 -5.51 13.05
N LEU A 15 -4.31 -5.48 11.73
CA LEU A 15 -3.25 -5.15 10.78
C LEU A 15 -3.05 -3.63 10.73
N ARG A 16 -1.83 -3.18 11.04
CA ARG A 16 -1.44 -1.77 11.05
C ARG A 16 -0.13 -1.52 10.32
N HIS A 17 -0.02 -0.33 9.73
CA HIS A 17 1.25 0.09 9.12
C HIS A 17 2.24 0.52 10.20
N ALA A 18 3.54 0.25 10.02
CA ALA A 18 4.56 0.57 11.02
C ALA A 18 4.61 2.07 11.39
N ASN A 19 4.43 2.93 10.37
CA ASN A 19 4.40 4.38 10.50
C ASN A 19 2.96 4.95 10.64
N GLU A 20 1.98 4.13 10.98
CA GLU A 20 0.59 4.58 11.16
C GLU A 20 0.47 5.56 12.34
N VAL A 21 -0.07 6.75 12.09
CA VAL A 21 -0.34 7.74 13.13
C VAL A 21 -1.74 7.52 13.68
N SER A 22 -1.89 7.54 15.01
CA SER A 22 -3.18 7.37 15.67
C SER A 22 -4.20 8.39 15.17
N GLY A 23 -5.29 7.91 14.57
CA GLY A 23 -6.35 8.74 13.99
C GLY A 23 -6.26 8.97 12.49
N SER A 24 -5.17 8.56 11.82
CA SER A 24 -5.06 8.56 10.36
C SER A 24 -5.06 7.13 9.82
N ARG A 25 -5.82 6.89 8.74
CA ARG A 25 -5.77 5.63 7.97
C ARG A 25 -4.76 5.69 6.83
N VAL A 26 -4.20 6.87 6.57
CA VAL A 26 -3.30 7.14 5.45
C VAL A 26 -1.90 7.39 5.99
N VAL A 27 -0.93 6.73 5.36
CA VAL A 27 0.50 6.94 5.56
C VAL A 27 1.07 7.45 4.23
N ASP A 28 1.59 8.67 4.22
CA ASP A 28 2.05 9.33 3.00
C ASP A 28 3.26 8.61 2.37
N VAL A 29 4.17 8.12 3.21
CA VAL A 29 5.32 7.30 2.80
C VAL A 29 5.09 5.87 3.29
N GLY A 30 4.43 5.07 2.44
CA GLY A 30 4.12 3.67 2.73
C GLY A 30 5.27 2.70 2.45
N VAL A 31 6.25 3.08 1.63
CA VAL A 31 7.37 2.21 1.29
C VAL A 31 8.68 2.95 1.47
N ASP A 32 9.60 2.33 2.19
CA ASP A 32 10.96 2.83 2.32
C ASP A 32 11.71 2.64 1.00
N LEU A 33 12.15 3.75 0.41
CA LEU A 33 12.93 3.80 -0.83
C LEU A 33 14.45 4.07 -0.69
N PRO A 34 15.10 4.18 0.49
CA PRO A 34 16.52 4.56 0.55
C PRO A 34 17.45 3.49 -0.05
N GLU A 35 17.05 2.22 -0.01
CA GLU A 35 17.79 1.09 -0.61
C GLU A 35 17.24 0.68 -1.98
N PHE A 36 16.31 1.47 -2.56
CA PHE A 36 15.72 1.17 -3.85
C PHE A 36 16.73 1.37 -4.98
N TYR A 37 16.93 0.33 -5.81
CA TYR A 37 17.70 0.45 -7.04
C TYR A 37 16.86 1.11 -8.14
N PRO A 38 17.22 2.31 -8.65
CA PRO A 38 16.38 3.04 -9.58
C PRO A 38 16.21 2.33 -10.93
N SER A 39 14.96 2.23 -11.39
CA SER A 39 14.62 1.69 -12.70
C SER A 39 15.03 2.64 -13.84
N VAL A 40 15.49 2.05 -14.95
CA VAL A 40 15.87 2.78 -16.18
C VAL A 40 14.64 3.32 -16.93
N GLU A 41 13.50 2.64 -16.81
CA GLU A 41 12.27 2.97 -17.53
C GLU A 41 11.22 3.71 -16.71
N TRP A 42 11.31 3.67 -15.38
CA TRP A 42 10.24 4.15 -14.49
C TRP A 42 10.80 5.01 -13.36
N ASP A 43 10.16 6.15 -13.12
CA ASP A 43 10.30 6.97 -11.91
C ASP A 43 9.15 6.64 -10.95
N ILE A 44 9.46 6.49 -9.67
CA ILE A 44 8.46 6.45 -8.60
C ILE A 44 8.19 7.88 -8.16
N LEU A 45 6.93 8.34 -8.22
CA LEU A 45 6.54 9.69 -7.84
C LEU A 45 6.10 9.76 -6.38
N GLU A 46 5.25 8.82 -5.96
CA GLU A 46 4.68 8.75 -4.61
C GLU A 46 4.26 7.31 -4.31
N VAL A 47 4.26 6.96 -3.02
CA VAL A 47 3.90 5.62 -2.56
C VAL A 47 3.07 5.65 -1.26
N PRO A 48 1.86 6.23 -1.25
CA PRO A 48 1.04 6.23 -0.06
C PRO A 48 0.48 4.83 0.27
N ALA A 49 0.33 4.55 1.57
CA ALA A 49 -0.34 3.36 2.08
C ALA A 49 -1.65 3.74 2.78
N ILE A 50 -2.70 2.95 2.55
CA ILE A 50 -4.03 3.19 3.09
C ILE A 50 -4.53 1.92 3.78
N ARG A 51 -4.89 2.04 5.06
CA ARG A 51 -5.57 0.98 5.82
C ARG A 51 -7.07 1.00 5.54
N ASN A 52 -7.60 -0.13 5.08
CA ASN A 52 -9.01 -0.32 4.78
C ASN A 52 -9.61 -1.40 5.69
N GLU A 53 -10.87 -1.20 6.07
CA GLU A 53 -11.67 -2.19 6.77
C GLU A 53 -12.85 -2.55 5.87
N LYS A 54 -12.91 -3.80 5.43
CA LYS A 54 -13.93 -4.26 4.48
C LYS A 54 -14.79 -5.35 5.10
N TYR A 55 -16.10 -5.18 4.99
CA TYR A 55 -17.09 -6.19 5.32
C TYR A 55 -17.51 -6.90 4.03
N TYR A 56 -17.36 -8.22 4.00
CA TYR A 56 -17.80 -9.04 2.87
C TYR A 56 -19.22 -9.54 3.10
N THR A 57 -19.94 -9.90 2.02
CA THR A 57 -21.34 -10.35 2.13
C THR A 57 -21.48 -11.73 2.78
N CYS A 58 -20.41 -12.51 2.82
CA CYS A 58 -20.42 -13.85 3.41
C CYS A 58 -20.41 -13.84 4.94
N CYS A 59 -19.89 -12.78 5.57
CA CYS A 59 -19.64 -12.77 7.01
C CYS A 59 -19.85 -11.37 7.64
N GLY A 60 -20.06 -11.34 8.97
CA GLY A 60 -20.29 -10.09 9.71
C GLY A 60 -19.00 -9.44 10.25
N GLU A 61 -17.89 -10.17 10.22
CA GLU A 61 -16.59 -9.70 10.67
C GLU A 61 -15.90 -8.78 9.64
N PRO A 62 -15.13 -7.77 10.12
CA PRO A 62 -14.31 -6.94 9.25
C PRO A 62 -13.05 -7.70 8.81
N TYR A 63 -12.67 -7.53 7.56
CA TYR A 63 -11.36 -7.93 7.04
C TYR A 63 -10.52 -6.69 6.80
N LEU A 64 -9.35 -6.66 7.43
CA LEU A 64 -8.41 -5.55 7.35
C LEU A 64 -7.42 -5.76 6.21
N ASP A 65 -7.16 -4.70 5.47
CA ASP A 65 -6.12 -4.69 4.44
C ASP A 65 -5.38 -3.35 4.39
N ILE A 66 -4.11 -3.41 3.97
CA ILE A 66 -3.29 -2.24 3.68
C ILE A 66 -2.99 -2.23 2.19
N THR A 67 -3.43 -1.17 1.53
CA THR A 67 -3.23 -0.96 0.10
C THR A 67 -2.17 0.10 -0.13
N PHE A 68 -1.10 -0.28 -0.83
CA PHE A 68 -0.01 0.58 -1.26
C PHE A 68 -0.27 1.04 -2.70
N ASN A 69 -0.45 2.34 -2.90
CA ASN A 69 -0.63 2.92 -4.22
C ASN A 69 0.71 3.42 -4.72
N ILE A 70 1.24 2.82 -5.78
CA ILE A 70 2.53 3.23 -6.36
C ILE A 70 2.23 4.06 -7.60
N THR A 71 2.44 5.37 -7.53
CA THR A 71 2.30 6.25 -8.69
C THR A 71 3.65 6.30 -9.41
N MET A 72 3.68 5.82 -10.65
CA MET A 72 4.90 5.74 -11.46
C MET A 72 4.78 6.56 -12.75
N ARG A 73 5.90 7.11 -13.21
CA ARG A 73 6.03 7.83 -14.48
C ARG A 73 7.04 7.14 -15.37
N ARG A 74 6.68 6.92 -16.64
CA ARG A 74 7.58 6.33 -17.64
C ARG A 74 8.64 7.34 -18.08
N LYS A 75 9.91 6.92 -18.13
CA LYS A 75 11.03 7.64 -18.76
C LYS A 75 11.00 7.37 -20.27
N THR A 76 10.99 8.43 -21.08
CA THR A 76 10.83 8.32 -22.55
C THR A 76 12.14 8.39 -23.33
N LEU A 77 13.29 8.50 -22.67
CA LEU A 77 14.60 8.71 -23.31
C LEU A 77 14.99 7.65 -24.36
N PHE A 78 14.51 6.40 -24.21
CA PHE A 78 14.77 5.31 -25.17
C PHE A 78 13.81 5.31 -26.37
N TYR A 79 12.75 6.11 -26.37
CA TYR A 79 11.73 6.16 -27.42
C TYR A 79 11.76 7.44 -28.26
N THR A 80 12.78 8.28 -28.07
CA THR A 80 12.95 9.57 -28.75
C THR A 80 14.04 9.58 -29.82
N VAL A 81 14.56 8.40 -30.21
CA VAL A 81 15.52 8.24 -31.32
C VAL A 81 14.88 7.43 -32.43
#